data_AF-T1H9X2-F1
#
_entry.id   AF-T1H9X2-F1
#
_cell.length_a   1.000
_cell.length_b   1.000
_cell.length_c   1.000
_cell.angle_alpha   90.00
_cell.angle_beta   90.00
_cell.angle_gamma   90.00
#
_symmetry.space_group_name_H-M   'P 1'
#
loop_
_entity.id
_entity.type
_entity.pdbx_description
1 polymer ?
#
loop_
_entity_poly.entity_id
_entity_poly.type
_entity_poly.pdbx_seq_one_letter_code
_entity_poly.pdbx_strand_id
1 'polypeptide(L)' 'MVLNRMAKGAKEIDIAATLEHVRDQRAGAVATKQQFQFVLSAVADEVQALLKVLPQQ' A
#
# COMPACT_ATOMS: atom_id res chain seq x y z
N MET A 1 -2.69 5.83 -1.32
CA MET A 1 -1.58 6.13 -2.26
C MET A 1 -1.10 4.88 -2.99
N VAL A 2 -0.79 3.78 -2.29
CA VAL A 2 -0.40 2.48 -2.90
C VAL A 2 -1.53 1.88 -3.74
N LEU A 3 -2.70 1.62 -3.13
CA LEU A 3 -3.85 1.03 -3.81
C LEU A 3 -4.32 1.86 -5.01
N ASN A 4 -4.33 3.20 -4.89
CA ASN A 4 -4.66 4.10 -5.99
C ASN A 4 -3.65 4.00 -7.16
N ARG A 5 -2.37 3.72 -6.89
CA ARG A 5 -1.37 3.49 -7.94
C ARG A 5 -1.59 2.12 -8.59
N MET A 6 -1.96 1.09 -7.82
CA MET A 6 -2.28 -0.24 -8.37
C MET A 6 -3.53 -0.21 -9.24
N ALA A 7 -4.59 0.46 -8.79
CA ALA A 7 -5.81 0.68 -9.59
C ALA A 7 -5.53 1.43 -10.91
N LYS A 8 -4.44 2.21 -10.97
CA LYS A 8 -3.98 2.90 -12.19
C LYS A 8 -2.98 2.08 -13.02
N GLY A 9 -2.75 0.81 -12.68
CA GLY A 9 -1.89 -0.11 -13.43
C GLY A 9 -0.40 -0.09 -13.06
N ALA A 10 -0.03 0.47 -11.90
CA ALA A 10 1.34 0.34 -11.40
C ALA A 10 1.67 -1.13 -11.13
N LYS A 11 2.71 -1.64 -11.82
CA LYS A 11 3.14 -3.05 -11.72
C LYS A 11 3.93 -3.34 -10.45
N GLU A 12 4.67 -2.35 -9.94
CA GLU A 12 5.49 -2.46 -8.74
C GLU A 12 5.28 -1.24 -7.86
N ILE A 13 5.21 -1.45 -6.54
CA ILE A 13 5.11 -0.36 -5.57
C ILE A 13 6.05 -0.62 -4.41
N ASP A 14 6.92 0.36 -4.15
CA ASP A 14 7.70 0.45 -2.93
C ASP A 14 6.86 1.10 -1.82
N ILE A 15 6.42 0.28 -0.87
CA ILE A 15 5.61 0.69 0.28
C ILE A 15 6.47 1.48 1.29
N ALA A 16 7.77 1.19 1.41
CA ALA A 16 8.67 1.91 2.30
C ALA A 16 8.89 3.34 1.79
N ALA A 17 9.19 3.51 0.50
CA ALA A 17 9.30 4.83 -0.12
C ALA A 17 7.98 5.61 -0.05
N THR A 18 6.84 4.91 -0.17
CA THR A 18 5.52 5.53 0.03
C THR A 18 5.32 6.03 1.47
N LEU A 19 5.77 5.28 2.47
CA LEU A 19 5.68 5.70 3.86
C LEU A 19 6.60 6.90 4.17
N GLU A 20 7.83 6.89 3.67
CA GLU A 20 8.75 8.02 3.82
C GLU A 20 8.17 9.30 3.21
N HIS A 21 7.60 9.21 2.00
CA HIS A 21 6.91 10.34 1.38
C HIS A 21 5.72 10.88 2.21
N VAL A 22 5.01 10.01 2.93
CA VAL A 22 3.95 10.44 3.86
C VAL A 22 4.55 11.13 5.09
N ARG A 23 5.68 10.64 5.61
CA ARG A 23 6.39 11.23 6.75
C ARG A 23 6.97 12.61 6.43
N ASP A 24 7.40 12.83 5.20
CA ASP A 24 7.83 14.17 4.72
C ASP A 24 6.73 15.21 4.86
N GLN A 25 5.46 14.81 4.67
CA GLN A 25 4.29 15.69 4.75
C GLN A 25 3.66 15.70 6.15
N ARG A 26 3.77 14.60 6.88
CA ARG A 26 3.19 14.41 8.22
C ARG A 26 4.11 13.54 9.07
N ALA A 27 4.97 14.20 9.84
CA ALA A 27 5.87 13.55 10.77
C ALA A 27 5.13 12.60 11.71
N GLY A 28 5.75 11.46 12.02
CA GLY A 28 5.21 10.46 12.95
C GLY A 28 4.14 9.53 12.38
N ALA A 29 3.83 9.60 11.08
CA ALA A 29 2.96 8.61 10.44
C ALA A 29 3.59 7.20 10.53
N VAL A 30 2.79 6.22 11.00
CA VAL A 30 3.20 4.81 11.20
C VAL A 30 4.47 4.74 12.06
N ALA A 31 4.36 5.09 13.33
CA ALA A 31 5.48 5.23 14.25
C ALA A 31 6.03 3.89 14.77
N THR A 32 5.24 2.80 14.73
CA THR A 32 5.64 1.52 15.30
C THR A 32 5.76 0.41 14.27
N LYS A 33 6.61 -0.59 14.57
CA LYS A 33 6.74 -1.80 13.74
C LYS A 33 5.40 -2.50 13.55
N GLN A 34 4.57 -2.54 14.59
CA GLN A 34 3.26 -3.19 14.52
C GLN A 34 2.29 -2.45 13.60
N GLN A 35 2.31 -1.11 13.60
CA GLN A 35 1.54 -0.32 12.63
C GLN A 35 2.04 -0.56 11.20
N PHE A 36 3.35 -0.67 11.00
CA PHE A 36 3.91 -0.97 9.68
C PHE A 36 3.49 -2.35 9.16
N GLN A 37 3.56 -3.37 10.02
CA GLN A 37 3.07 -4.71 9.71
C GLN A 37 1.58 -4.71 9.36
N PHE A 38 0.78 -3.97 10.13
CA PHE A 38 -0.65 -3.83 9.84
C PHE A 38 -0.90 -3.20 8.46
N VAL A 39 -0.16 -2.14 8.10
CA VAL A 39 -0.26 -1.51 6.78
C VAL A 39 0.09 -2.50 5.66
N LEU A 40 1.14 -3.30 5.84
CA LEU A 40 1.54 -4.31 4.84
C LEU A 40 0.46 -5.39 4.65
N SER A 41 -0.08 -5.92 5.74
CA SER A 41 -1.15 -6.92 5.70
C SER A 41 -2.41 -6.38 5.01
N ALA A 42 -2.86 -5.18 5.41
CA ALA A 42 -4.05 -4.56 4.82
C ALA A 42 -3.90 -4.29 3.31
N VAL A 43 -2.70 -3.87 2.88
CA VAL A 43 -2.41 -3.69 1.45
C VAL A 43 -2.45 -5.03 0.71
N ALA A 44 -1.85 -6.08 1.28
CA ALA A 44 -1.87 -7.41 0.66
C ALA A 44 -3.30 -7.96 0.50
N ASP A 45 -4.13 -7.83 1.55
CA ASP A 45 -5.52 -8.28 1.55
C ASP A 45 -6.34 -7.54 0.48
N GLU A 46 -6.19 -6.22 0.39
CA GLU A 46 -6.93 -5.42 -0.59
C GLU A 46 -6.46 -5.71 -2.02
N VAL A 47 -5.17 -5.92 -2.24
CA VAL A 47 -4.64 -6.34 -3.55
C VAL A 47 -5.23 -7.69 -3.95
N GLN A 48 -5.26 -8.64 -3.03
CA GLN A 48 -5.86 -9.95 -3.28
C GLN A 48 -7.36 -9.83 -3.57
N ALA A 49 -8.09 -8.95 -2.87
CA ALA A 49 -9.49 -8.67 -3.15
C ALA A 49 -9.69 -8.07 -4.55
N LEU A 50 -8.84 -7.11 -4.94
CA LEU A 50 -8.87 -6.50 -6.28
C LEU A 50 -8.57 -7.53 -7.37
N LEU A 51 -7.57 -8.39 -7.19
CA LEU A 51 -7.24 -9.46 -8.14
C LEU A 51 -8.39 -10.47 -8.33
N LYS A 52 -9.22 -10.71 -7.30
CA LYS A 52 -10.39 -11.61 -7.40
C LYS A 52 -11.54 -11.01 -8.22
N VAL A 53 -11.65 -9.68 -8.30
CA VAL A 53 -12.73 -9.01 -9.03
C VAL A 53 -12.32 -8.56 -10.43
N LEU A 54 -11.03 -8.60 -10.75
CA LEU A 54 -10.55 -8.37 -12.12
C LEU A 54 -10.93 -9.56 -13.02
N PRO A 55 -11.51 -9.33 -14.20
CA PRO A 55 -11.77 -10.40 -15.15
C PRO A 55 -10.43 -11.06 -15.52
N GLN A 56 -10.33 -12.38 -15.35
CA GLN A 56 -9.18 -13.14 -15.82
C GLN A 56 -9.14 -13.04 -17.35
N GLN A 57 -8.25 -12.20 -17.87
CA GLN A 57 -7.91 -12.14 -19.29
C GLN A 57 -6.98 -13.29 -19.66
#